data_AF-A0A4Y8L4B4-F1
#
_entry.id   AF-A0A4Y8L4B4-F1
#
_cell.length_a   1.000
_cell.length_b   1.000
_cell.length_c   1.000
_cell.angle_alpha   90.00
_cell.angle_beta   90.00
_cell.angle_gamma   90.00
#
_symmetry.space_group_name_H-M   'P 1'
#
loop_
_entity.id
_entity.type
_entity.pdbx_description
1 polymer ?
#
loop_
_entity_poly.entity_id
_entity_poly.type
_entity_poly.pdbx_seq_one_letter_code
_entity_poly.pdbx_strand_id
1 'polypeptide(L)'
;MLGYIIAICTAVIALGITFNYIAHLGTMVKTAEGRGEQGMTVSTVITRFMFSTMLIELIPIVIIVLSFVLLDSPTGGFPVIPIVIMVGATVFGAVQILIRMKQDVPAEARGQVRSFSMIAMQLVITAPLVGLIFLFI
;
A
#
# COMPACT_ATOMS: atom_id res chain seq x y z
N MET A 1 -5.45 -22.24 -8.78
CA MET A 1 -4.75 -21.21 -9.57
C MET A 1 -5.22 -19.81 -9.19
N LEU A 2 -6.54 -19.56 -9.19
CA LEU A 2 -7.16 -18.29 -8.80
C LEU A 2 -6.64 -17.70 -7.47
N GLY A 3 -6.60 -18.49 -6.40
CA GLY A 3 -6.09 -18.01 -5.10
C GLY A 3 -4.64 -17.48 -5.12
N TYR A 4 -3.77 -18.04 -5.96
CA TYR A 4 -2.40 -17.53 -6.10
C TYR A 4 -2.36 -16.20 -6.84
N ILE A 5 -3.21 -16.02 -7.86
CA ILE A 5 -3.31 -14.76 -8.60
C ILE A 5 -3.80 -13.66 -7.66
N ILE A 6 -4.87 -13.93 -6.89
CA ILE A 6 -5.41 -12.99 -5.89
C ILE A 6 -4.32 -12.60 -4.88
N ALA A 7 -3.61 -13.58 -4.34
CA ALA A 7 -2.55 -13.33 -3.37
C ALA A 7 -1.40 -12.50 -3.95
N ILE A 8 -0.94 -12.81 -5.17
CA ILE A 8 0.13 -12.06 -5.83
C ILE A 8 -0.30 -10.63 -6.12
N CYS A 9 -1.50 -10.42 -6.68
CA CYS A 9 -2.02 -9.08 -6.94
C CYS A 9 -2.14 -8.25 -5.66
N THR A 10 -2.64 -8.86 -4.58
CA THR A 10 -2.73 -8.23 -3.26
C THR A 10 -1.36 -7.88 -2.69
N ALA A 11 -0.38 -8.78 -2.82
CA ALA A 11 0.99 -8.51 -2.40
C ALA A 11 1.62 -7.36 -3.22
N VAL A 12 1.38 -7.32 -4.53
CA VAL A 12 1.84 -6.23 -5.40
C VAL A 12 1.24 -4.89 -4.97
N ILE A 13 -0.05 -4.85 -4.60
CA ILE A 13 -0.67 -3.65 -4.02
C ILE A 13 0.08 -3.23 -2.76
N ALA A 14 0.16 -4.11 -1.75
CA ALA A 14 0.75 -3.79 -0.47
C ALA A 14 2.22 -3.31 -0.59
N LEU A 15 3.02 -4.01 -1.40
CA LEU A 15 4.41 -3.65 -1.67
C LEU A 15 4.53 -2.36 -2.48
N GLY A 16 3.70 -2.19 -3.51
CA GLY A 16 3.68 -1.01 -4.35
C GLY A 16 3.37 0.26 -3.54
N ILE A 17 2.35 0.20 -2.69
CA ILE A 17 2.01 1.31 -1.77
C ILE A 17 3.17 1.59 -0.81
N THR A 18 3.79 0.54 -0.28
CA THR A 18 4.94 0.68 0.62
C THR A 18 6.09 1.41 -0.06
N PHE A 19 6.49 1.00 -1.26
CA PHE A 19 7.58 1.67 -2.00
C PHE A 19 7.19 3.08 -2.44
N ASN A 20 5.93 3.29 -2.83
CA ASN A 20 5.41 4.61 -3.17
C ASN A 20 5.47 5.57 -1.97
N TYR A 21 5.10 5.09 -0.78
CA TYR A 21 5.24 5.83 0.48
C TYR A 21 6.71 6.19 0.74
N ILE A 22 7.63 5.23 0.62
CA ILE A 22 9.07 5.46 0.85
C ILE A 22 9.59 6.58 -0.06
N ALA A 23 9.21 6.55 -1.35
CA ALA A 23 9.62 7.56 -2.31
C ALA A 23 9.07 8.95 -1.97
N HIS A 24 7.79 9.05 -1.60
CA HIS A 24 7.13 10.32 -1.31
C HIS A 24 7.47 10.90 0.06
N LEU A 25 7.84 10.05 1.03
CA LEU A 25 8.23 10.47 2.37
C LEU A 25 9.45 11.40 2.33
N GLY A 26 10.45 11.10 1.49
CA GLY A 26 11.62 11.96 1.33
C GLY A 26 11.25 13.36 0.84
N THR A 27 10.33 13.45 -0.12
CA THR A 27 9.81 14.72 -0.62
C THR A 27 8.98 15.44 0.44
N MET A 28 8.15 14.71 1.19
CA MET A 28 7.36 15.28 2.28
C MET A 28 8.24 15.95 3.35
N VAL A 29 9.30 15.27 3.78
CA VAL A 29 10.23 15.81 4.79
C VAL A 29 10.91 17.06 4.27
N LYS A 30 11.44 17.04 3.05
CA LYS A 30 12.07 18.21 2.42
C LYS A 30 11.10 19.40 2.30
N THR A 31 9.86 19.14 1.88
CA THR A 31 8.83 20.17 1.76
C THR A 31 8.43 20.75 3.10
N ALA A 32 8.28 19.92 4.14
CA ALA A 32 7.95 20.37 5.49
C ALA A 32 9.10 21.19 6.12
N GLU A 33 10.35 20.95 5.71
CA GLU A 33 11.54 21.71 6.10
C GLU A 33 11.72 23.06 5.37
N GLY A 34 10.81 23.41 4.46
CA GLY A 34 10.99 24.59 3.59
C GLY A 34 12.12 24.45 2.57
N ARG A 35 12.67 23.24 2.40
CA ARG A 35 13.69 22.87 1.41
C ARG A 35 13.08 22.22 0.16
N GLY A 36 11.75 22.27 0.02
CA GLY A 36 11.02 21.74 -1.12
C GLY A 36 11.16 22.60 -2.37
N GLU A 37 10.77 22.05 -3.52
CA GLU A 37 10.64 22.83 -4.76
C GLU A 37 9.63 23.97 -4.58
N GLN A 38 9.87 25.11 -5.23
CA GLN A 38 8.98 26.27 -5.16
C GLN A 38 7.54 25.89 -5.57
N GLY A 39 6.57 26.23 -4.71
CA GLY A 39 5.15 25.92 -4.93
C GLY A 39 4.70 24.51 -4.53
N MET A 40 5.62 23.64 -4.09
CA MET A 40 5.26 22.31 -3.59
C MET A 40 4.85 22.40 -2.12
N THR A 41 3.58 22.10 -1.83
CA THR A 41 3.07 22.00 -0.45
C THR A 41 3.01 20.54 0.00
N VAL A 42 2.93 20.32 1.31
CA VAL A 42 2.71 18.98 1.89
C VAL A 42 1.41 18.36 1.37
N SER A 43 0.36 19.18 1.20
CA SER A 43 -0.90 18.74 0.59
C SER A 43 -0.68 18.25 -0.84
N THR A 44 0.15 18.94 -1.65
CA THR A 44 0.48 18.53 -3.01
C THR A 44 1.18 17.17 -3.04
N VAL A 45 2.11 16.93 -2.11
CA VAL A 45 2.82 15.65 -1.98
C VAL A 45 1.86 14.52 -1.62
N ILE A 46 0.95 14.76 -0.67
CA ILE A 46 -0.08 13.78 -0.29
C ILE A 46 -1.00 13.47 -1.48
N THR A 47 -1.46 14.49 -2.21
CA THR A 47 -2.30 14.30 -3.41
C THR A 47 -1.58 13.46 -4.46
N ARG A 48 -0.31 13.75 -4.75
CA ARG A 48 0.50 12.94 -5.69
C ARG A 48 0.63 11.49 -5.22
N PHE A 49 0.91 11.28 -3.93
CA PHE A 49 0.96 9.95 -3.34
C PHE A 49 -0.35 9.18 -3.53
N MET A 50 -1.51 9.83 -3.30
CA MET A 50 -2.82 9.21 -3.47
C MET A 50 -3.08 8.82 -4.92
N PHE A 51 -2.81 9.70 -5.88
CA PHE A 51 -2.97 9.37 -7.31
C PHE A 51 -2.06 8.22 -7.75
N SER A 52 -0.78 8.25 -7.34
CA SER A 52 0.14 7.15 -7.64
C SER A 52 -0.32 5.84 -6.99
N THR A 53 -0.83 5.88 -5.76
CA THR A 53 -1.37 4.71 -5.06
C THR A 53 -2.60 4.14 -5.76
N MET A 54 -3.53 5.00 -6.19
CA MET A 54 -4.71 4.59 -6.96
C MET A 54 -4.32 3.86 -8.25
N LEU A 55 -3.29 4.33 -8.97
CA LEU A 55 -2.79 3.64 -10.16
C LEU A 55 -2.14 2.29 -9.85
N ILE A 56 -1.40 2.22 -8.73
CA ILE A 56 -0.80 0.97 -8.23
C ILE A 56 -1.87 -0.06 -7.90
N GLU A 57 -3.01 0.38 -7.34
CA GLU A 57 -4.12 -0.48 -6.95
C GLU A 57 -5.01 -0.91 -8.11
N LEU A 58 -5.27 -0.01 -9.06
CA LEU A 58 -6.24 -0.21 -10.13
C LEU A 58 -5.94 -1.46 -10.98
N ILE A 59 -4.69 -1.61 -11.42
CA ILE A 59 -4.29 -2.71 -12.31
C ILE A 59 -4.46 -4.08 -11.61
N PRO A 60 -3.90 -4.30 -10.40
CA PRO A 60 -4.12 -5.56 -9.69
C PRO A 60 -5.58 -5.83 -9.35
N ILE A 61 -6.38 -4.82 -9.00
CA ILE A 61 -7.82 -5.00 -8.74
C ILE A 61 -8.55 -5.49 -9.98
N VAL A 62 -8.28 -4.89 -11.15
CA VAL A 62 -8.88 -5.36 -12.42
C VAL A 62 -8.49 -6.81 -12.70
N ILE A 63 -7.22 -7.19 -12.46
CA ILE A 63 -6.76 -8.57 -12.64
C ILE A 63 -7.49 -9.53 -11.68
N ILE A 64 -7.67 -9.14 -10.41
CA ILE A 64 -8.42 -9.93 -9.41
C ILE A 64 -9.85 -10.16 -9.90
N VAL A 65 -10.56 -9.10 -10.31
CA VAL A 65 -11.95 -9.19 -10.77
C VAL A 65 -12.07 -10.06 -12.02
N LEU A 66 -11.22 -9.85 -13.04
CA LEU A 66 -11.25 -10.66 -14.26
C LEU A 66 -10.92 -12.12 -13.99
N SER A 67 -9.92 -12.39 -13.14
CA SER A 67 -9.55 -13.75 -12.77
C SER A 67 -10.69 -14.43 -12.01
N PHE A 68 -11.38 -13.71 -11.14
CA PHE A 68 -12.53 -14.22 -10.39
C PHE A 68 -13.71 -14.58 -11.30
N VAL A 69 -13.96 -13.78 -12.35
CA VAL A 69 -15.05 -14.03 -13.30
C VAL A 69 -14.73 -15.15 -14.29
N LEU A 70 -13.46 -15.30 -14.68
CA LEU A 70 -13.05 -16.19 -15.77
C LEU A 70 -12.50 -17.55 -15.33
N LEU A 71 -12.05 -17.68 -14.08
CA LEU A 71 -11.45 -18.91 -13.58
C LEU A 71 -12.41 -19.60 -12.59
N ASP A 72 -12.40 -20.93 -12.61
CA ASP A 72 -13.16 -21.71 -11.64
C ASP A 72 -12.72 -21.39 -10.20
N SER A 73 -13.72 -21.31 -9.32
CA SER A 73 -13.52 -21.13 -7.89
C SER A 73 -12.57 -22.21 -7.37
N PRO A 74 -11.69 -21.90 -6.40
CA PRO A 74 -10.78 -22.88 -5.84
C PRO A 74 -11.57 -24.00 -5.15
N THR A 75 -11.72 -25.14 -5.82
CA THR A 75 -12.48 -26.31 -5.34
C THR A 75 -11.71 -27.18 -4.33
N GLY A 76 -10.56 -26.72 -3.82
CA GLY A 76 -9.69 -27.52 -2.97
C GLY A 76 -9.11 -26.76 -1.79
N GLY A 77 -9.34 -27.29 -0.58
CA GLY A 77 -8.60 -27.00 0.65
C GLY A 77 -8.64 -25.56 1.16
N PHE A 78 -8.17 -25.34 2.39
CA PHE A 78 -7.97 -24.00 2.92
C PHE A 78 -6.75 -23.37 2.23
N PRO A 79 -6.85 -22.16 1.63
CA PRO A 79 -5.79 -21.56 0.82
C PRO A 79 -4.69 -20.91 1.68
N VAL A 80 -3.97 -21.73 2.46
CA VAL A 80 -2.93 -21.31 3.41
C VAL A 80 -1.84 -20.48 2.73
N ILE A 81 -1.26 -20.98 1.62
CA ILE A 81 -0.12 -20.34 0.95
C ILE A 81 -0.51 -18.94 0.42
N PRO A 82 -1.63 -18.77 -0.32
CA PRO A 82 -2.16 -17.45 -0.67
C PRO A 82 -2.28 -16.48 0.51
N ILE A 83 -2.85 -16.94 1.64
CA ILE A 83 -3.02 -16.11 2.84
C ILE A 83 -1.67 -15.66 3.40
N VAL A 84 -0.70 -16.56 3.51
CA VAL A 84 0.64 -16.25 4.01
C VAL A 84 1.33 -15.20 3.13
N ILE A 85 1.19 -15.28 1.81
CA ILE A 85 1.75 -14.28 0.88
C ILE A 85 1.14 -12.89 1.13
N MET A 86 -0.19 -12.79 1.23
CA MET A 86 -0.88 -11.53 1.48
C MET A 86 -0.49 -10.92 2.83
N VAL A 87 -0.59 -11.72 3.90
CA VAL A 87 -0.26 -11.27 5.25
C VAL A 87 1.22 -10.90 5.35
N GLY A 88 2.12 -11.69 4.75
CA GLY A 88 3.55 -11.40 4.75
C GLY A 88 3.88 -10.06 4.09
N ALA A 89 3.29 -9.77 2.94
CA ALA A 89 3.47 -8.49 2.24
C ALA A 89 2.92 -7.30 3.04
N THR A 90 1.74 -7.45 3.65
CA THR A 90 1.14 -6.42 4.52
C THR A 90 1.99 -6.16 5.76
N VAL A 91 2.43 -7.21 6.45
CA VAL A 91 3.28 -7.10 7.65
C VAL A 91 4.58 -6.42 7.27
N PHE A 92 5.21 -6.81 6.17
CA PHE A 92 6.41 -6.14 5.66
C PHE A 92 6.14 -4.65 5.45
N GLY A 93 5.09 -4.29 4.72
CA GLY A 93 4.75 -2.90 4.45
C GLY A 93 4.48 -2.08 5.71
N ALA A 94 3.67 -2.62 6.63
CA ALA A 94 3.36 -1.99 7.90
C ALA A 94 4.62 -1.76 8.75
N VAL A 95 5.53 -2.73 8.83
CA VAL A 95 6.81 -2.60 9.53
C VAL A 95 7.67 -1.51 8.90
N GLN A 96 7.77 -1.47 7.56
CA GLN A 96 8.55 -0.46 6.85
C GLN A 96 8.03 0.96 7.10
N ILE A 97 6.70 1.13 7.18
CA ILE A 97 6.06 2.41 7.52
C ILE A 97 6.31 2.76 8.99
N LEU A 98 6.14 1.82 9.93
CA LEU A 98 6.39 2.06 11.35
C LEU A 98 7.82 2.51 11.64
N ILE A 99 8.80 1.89 11.00
CA ILE A 99 10.22 2.25 11.14
C ILE A 99 10.43 3.70 10.66
N ARG A 100 9.91 4.05 9.48
CA ARG A 100 10.11 5.37 8.87
C ARG A 100 9.29 6.48 9.53
N MET A 101 8.14 6.15 10.11
CA MET A 101 7.36 7.09 10.92
C MET A 101 8.15 7.59 12.14
N LYS A 102 9.10 6.79 12.63
CA LYS A 102 9.99 7.13 13.76
C LYS A 102 11.30 7.78 13.34
N GLN A 103 11.51 8.06 12.05
CA GLN A 103 12.73 8.75 11.60
C GLN A 103 12.80 10.14 12.21
N ASP A 104 14.02 10.63 12.44
CA ASP A 104 14.20 11.94 13.03
C ASP A 104 13.81 13.03 12.03
N VAL A 105 12.85 13.86 12.43
CA VAL A 105 12.31 14.96 11.62
C VAL A 105 12.10 16.18 12.53
N PRO A 106 12.22 17.39 11.99
CA PRO A 106 11.97 18.61 12.74
C PRO A 106 10.60 18.60 13.43
N ALA A 107 10.51 19.22 14.60
CA ALA A 107 9.29 19.21 15.41
C ALA A 107 8.04 19.70 14.65
N GLU A 108 8.24 20.68 13.76
CA GLU A 108 7.21 21.27 12.90
C GLU A 108 6.66 20.28 11.86
N ALA A 109 7.51 19.39 11.33
CA ALA A 109 7.16 18.40 10.32
C ALA A 109 6.63 17.08 10.91
N ARG A 110 6.91 16.81 12.19
CA ARG A 110 6.61 15.54 12.86
C ARG A 110 5.13 15.15 12.78
N GLY A 111 4.23 16.12 12.99
CA GLY A 111 2.79 15.88 12.90
C GLY A 111 2.36 15.46 11.50
N GLN A 112 2.88 16.12 10.46
CA GLN A 112 2.54 15.84 9.07
C GLN A 112 3.07 14.48 8.61
N VAL A 113 4.34 14.18 8.94
CA VAL A 113 4.97 12.88 8.64
C VAL A 113 4.21 11.74 9.31
N ARG A 114 3.78 11.93 10.55
CA ARG A 114 2.97 10.93 11.27
C ARG A 114 1.63 10.72 10.58
N SER A 115 0.88 11.79 10.28
CA SER A 115 -0.41 11.68 9.59
C SER A 115 -0.28 10.99 8.23
N PHE A 116 0.75 11.34 7.45
CA PHE A 116 1.02 10.69 6.17
C PHE A 116 1.35 9.20 6.31
N SER A 117 2.15 8.86 7.31
CA SER A 117 2.50 7.46 7.59
C SER A 117 1.27 6.66 8.01
N MET A 118 0.37 7.25 8.79
CA MET A 118 -0.90 6.60 9.18
C MET A 118 -1.81 6.37 7.97
N ILE A 119 -1.87 7.32 7.04
CA ILE A 119 -2.60 7.16 5.77
C ILE A 119 -2.03 6.00 4.97
N ALA A 120 -0.71 5.97 4.75
CA ALA A 120 -0.07 4.89 4.00
C ALA A 120 -0.27 3.53 4.68
N MET A 121 -0.21 3.49 6.01
CA MET A 121 -0.46 2.29 6.80
C MET A 121 -1.87 1.75 6.60
N GLN A 122 -2.87 2.63 6.62
CA GLN A 122 -4.25 2.24 6.37
C GLN A 122 -4.39 1.58 5.00
N LEU A 123 -3.82 2.19 3.95
CA LEU A 123 -3.88 1.67 2.58
C LEU A 123 -3.20 0.29 2.44
N VAL A 124 -2.04 0.11 3.07
CA VAL A 124 -1.34 -1.20 3.08
C VAL A 124 -2.15 -2.27 3.82
N ILE A 125 -2.82 -1.91 4.91
CA ILE A 125 -3.65 -2.84 5.71
C ILE A 125 -4.97 -3.17 4.99
N THR A 126 -5.52 -2.25 4.19
CA THR A 126 -6.75 -2.53 3.43
C THR A 126 -6.52 -3.46 2.24
N ALA A 127 -5.33 -3.47 1.64
CA ALA A 127 -4.99 -4.35 0.53
C ALA A 127 -5.33 -5.84 0.77
N PRO A 128 -4.88 -6.50 1.87
CA PRO A 128 -5.21 -7.89 2.15
C PRO A 128 -6.69 -8.14 2.40
N LEU A 129 -7.46 -7.15 2.86
CA LEU A 129 -8.90 -7.32 3.06
C LEU A 129 -9.61 -7.56 1.72
N VAL A 130 -9.22 -6.84 0.67
CA VAL A 130 -9.74 -7.06 -0.69
C VAL A 130 -9.40 -8.47 -1.15
N GLY A 131 -8.14 -8.89 -1.03
CA GLY A 131 -7.71 -10.23 -1.41
C GLY A 131 -8.44 -11.35 -0.65
N LEU A 132 -8.67 -11.17 0.65
CA LEU A 132 -9.42 -12.13 1.47
C LEU A 132 -10.88 -12.25 1.03
N ILE A 133 -11.54 -11.13 0.71
CA ILE A 133 -12.92 -11.14 0.23
C ILE A 133 -13.04 -12.01 -1.04
N PHE A 134 -12.22 -11.78 -2.05
CA PHE A 134 -12.28 -12.53 -3.32
C PHE A 134 -11.84 -14.00 -3.20
N LEU A 135 -11.11 -14.34 -2.15
CA LEU A 135 -10.60 -15.68 -1.95
C LEU A 135 -11.60 -16.58 -1.19
N PHE A 136 -12.61 -16.00 -0.54
CA PHE A 136 -13.66 -16.71 0.19
C PHE A 136 -15.08 -16.52 -0.33
N ILE A 137 -15.29 -15.65 -1.34
CA ILE A 137 -16.51 -15.60 -2.16
C ILE A 137 -16.38 -16.60 -3.30
#